data_AF-A0A844M8S2-F1
#
_entry.id   AF-A0A844M8S2-F1
#
_cell.length_a   1.000
_cell.length_b   1.000
_cell.length_c   1.000
_cell.angle_alpha   90.00
_cell.angle_beta   90.00
_cell.angle_gamma   90.00
#
_symmetry.space_group_name_H-M   'P 1'
#
loop_
_entity.id
_entity.type
_entity.pdbx_description
1 polymer ?
#
loop_
_entity_poly.entity_id
_entity_poly.type
_entity_poly.pdbx_seq_one_letter_code
_entity_poly.pdbx_strand_id
1 'polypeptide(L)'
;MKELISNIASVKCGFLSNMKFFKPIHLLVLVNTSAVVLGFPLQAKAGWLTIGYDDIQRPIYINSESVYIKGNLRGAEIRSATIGRALFVVNCSTNNYYIQTNRGKTTGYAAPGTVAGVIAAEICENYR
;
A
#
# COMPACT_ATOMS: atom_id res chain seq x y z
N MET A 1 -8.92 57.64 -17.04
CA MET A 1 -10.02 57.81 -16.07
C MET A 1 -10.09 56.51 -15.28
N LYS A 2 -9.67 56.60 -14.00
CA LYS A 2 -10.04 55.79 -12.83
C LYS A 2 -9.91 54.26 -12.96
N GLU A 3 -8.86 53.70 -12.35
CA GLU A 3 -8.92 52.99 -11.05
C GLU A 3 -9.36 51.52 -11.26
N LEU A 4 -8.60 50.49 -10.86
CA LEU A 4 -8.26 50.21 -9.48
C LEU A 4 -7.05 49.26 -9.43
N ILE A 5 -5.95 49.77 -8.88
CA ILE A 5 -4.94 48.98 -8.16
C ILE A 5 -5.58 48.57 -6.83
N SER A 6 -5.11 47.45 -6.23
CA SER A 6 -5.37 46.97 -4.86
C SER A 6 -6.40 45.83 -4.80
N ASN A 7 -6.12 44.65 -4.24
CA ASN A 7 -5.38 44.38 -3.02
C ASN A 7 -4.62 43.05 -3.10
N ILE A 8 -3.32 43.14 -2.80
CA ILE A 8 -2.59 42.07 -2.14
C ILE A 8 -3.14 42.00 -0.71
N ALA A 9 -3.80 40.90 -0.37
CA ALA A 9 -3.97 40.45 1.01
C ALA A 9 -3.40 39.03 1.05
N SER A 10 -2.11 38.84 1.34
CA SER A 10 -1.61 38.66 2.72
C SER A 10 -2.64 38.00 3.63
N VAL A 11 -2.83 36.70 3.46
CA VAL A 11 -3.37 35.85 4.52
C VAL A 11 -2.20 35.10 5.15
N LYS A 12 -1.53 35.76 6.10
CA LYS A 12 -0.84 35.09 7.19
C LYS A 12 -1.83 34.96 8.34
N CYS A 13 -2.22 33.74 8.66
CA CYS A 13 -2.81 33.29 9.93
C CYS A 13 -2.83 31.76 9.85
N GLY A 14 -2.27 30.95 10.72
CA GLY A 14 -1.60 31.15 12.00
C GLY A 14 -1.41 29.73 12.55
N PHE A 15 -0.19 29.39 13.00
CA PHE A 15 0.02 28.19 13.78
C PHE A 15 -0.70 28.37 15.12
N LEU A 16 -1.80 27.66 15.32
CA LEU A 16 -2.39 27.45 16.64
C LEU A 16 -2.58 25.95 16.85
N SER A 17 -1.91 25.50 17.89
CA SER A 17 -1.86 24.15 18.42
C SER A 17 -3.24 23.59 18.76
N ASN A 18 -3.36 22.27 18.65
CA ASN A 18 -4.35 21.40 19.31
C ASN A 18 -5.84 21.69 19.04
N MET A 19 -6.45 20.91 18.14
CA MET A 19 -7.68 20.17 18.45
C MET A 19 -8.08 19.24 17.30
N LYS A 20 -8.33 17.97 17.66
CA LYS A 20 -8.98 16.94 16.84
C LYS A 20 -10.37 17.44 16.42
N PHE A 21 -10.66 17.54 15.13
CA PHE A 21 -11.99 17.32 14.55
C PHE A 21 -11.83 17.01 13.05
N PHE A 22 -11.99 15.73 12.69
CA PHE A 22 -12.02 15.28 11.30
C PHE A 22 -13.31 15.76 10.63
N LYS A 23 -13.20 16.40 9.46
CA LYS A 23 -14.31 16.58 8.51
C LYS A 23 -13.92 15.97 7.17
N PRO A 24 -14.81 15.22 6.50
CA PRO A 24 -14.53 14.66 5.19
C PRO A 24 -14.49 15.78 4.12
N ILE A 25 -13.47 15.77 3.27
CA ILE A 25 -13.40 16.61 2.06
C ILE A 25 -14.05 15.81 0.93
N HIS A 26 -15.13 16.33 0.35
CA HIS A 26 -15.74 15.79 -0.85
C HIS A 26 -15.22 16.59 -2.04
N LEU A 27 -14.42 15.96 -2.92
CA LEU A 27 -14.04 16.55 -4.19
C LEU A 27 -15.12 16.19 -5.22
N LEU A 28 -15.99 17.14 -5.56
CA LEU A 28 -17.03 16.98 -6.57
C LEU A 28 -16.45 17.36 -7.94
N VAL A 29 -15.97 16.39 -8.71
CA VAL A 29 -15.60 16.60 -10.12
C VAL A 29 -16.77 16.12 -10.98
N LEU A 30 -17.52 17.07 -11.54
CA LEU A 30 -18.57 16.77 -12.52
C LEU A 30 -17.90 16.39 -13.85
N VAL A 31 -17.79 15.08 -14.11
CA VAL A 31 -17.54 14.55 -15.45
C VAL A 31 -18.72 13.66 -15.82
N ASN A 32 -19.43 14.03 -16.89
CA ASN A 32 -20.62 13.34 -17.39
C ASN A 32 -20.31 11.86 -17.67
N THR A 33 -21.19 10.98 -17.16
CA THR A 33 -21.44 9.61 -17.63
C THR A 33 -20.27 8.63 -17.63
N SER A 34 -19.61 8.45 -16.49
CA SER A 34 -19.02 7.17 -16.08
C SER A 34 -18.71 7.27 -14.58
N ALA A 35 -19.40 6.49 -13.74
CA ALA A 35 -18.97 6.30 -12.36
C ALA A 35 -17.68 5.49 -12.40
N VAL A 36 -16.54 6.17 -12.53
CA VAL A 36 -15.24 5.56 -12.30
C VAL A 36 -15.19 5.29 -10.81
N VAL A 37 -15.46 4.05 -10.40
CA VAL A 37 -15.16 3.59 -9.06
C VAL A 37 -13.63 3.57 -8.96
N LEU A 38 -13.04 4.72 -8.64
CA LEU A 38 -11.68 4.80 -8.16
C LEU A 38 -11.70 4.17 -6.78
N GLY A 39 -11.52 2.86 -6.74
CA GLY A 39 -11.20 2.13 -5.52
C GLY A 39 -9.82 2.57 -5.06
N PHE A 40 -9.73 3.75 -4.45
CA PHE A 40 -8.53 4.15 -3.75
C PHE A 40 -8.29 3.10 -2.67
N PRO A 41 -7.09 2.48 -2.60
CA PRO A 41 -6.79 1.55 -1.54
C PRO A 41 -7.06 2.28 -0.22
N LEU A 42 -8.03 1.78 0.56
CA LEU A 42 -8.34 2.21 1.91
C LEU A 42 -7.02 2.47 2.60
N GLN A 43 -6.72 3.76 2.88
CA GLN A 43 -5.44 4.26 3.39
C GLN A 43 -4.71 3.16 4.15
N ALA A 44 -3.78 2.51 3.45
CA ALA A 44 -2.98 1.49 4.07
C ALA A 44 -2.27 2.20 5.23
N LYS A 45 -2.47 1.69 6.45
CA LYS A 45 -1.83 2.23 7.66
C LYS A 45 -0.36 2.51 7.33
N ALA A 46 0.17 3.67 7.69
CA ALA A 46 1.55 4.06 7.38
C ALA A 46 2.51 2.86 7.50
N GLY A 47 3.26 2.58 6.44
CA GLY A 47 4.12 1.39 6.28
C GLY A 47 3.55 0.30 5.37
N TRP A 48 2.22 0.19 5.22
CA TRP A 48 1.57 -0.79 4.34
C TRP A 48 1.39 -0.24 2.92
N LEU A 49 1.80 -0.99 1.90
CA LEU A 49 1.69 -0.65 0.48
C LEU A 49 0.91 -1.73 -0.25
N THR A 50 0.10 -1.34 -1.25
CA THR A 50 -0.57 -2.31 -2.14
C THR A 50 0.41 -2.71 -3.23
N ILE A 51 0.66 -4.01 -3.39
CA ILE A 51 1.67 -4.56 -4.31
C ILE A 51 1.06 -5.35 -5.47
N GLY A 52 -0.25 -5.56 -5.44
CA GLY A 52 -0.97 -6.28 -6.47
C GLY A 52 -2.33 -6.74 -5.98
N TYR A 53 -2.95 -7.62 -6.75
CA TYR A 53 -4.28 -8.14 -6.50
C TYR A 53 -4.29 -9.67 -6.67
N ASP A 54 -5.17 -10.34 -5.94
CA ASP A 54 -5.45 -11.77 -6.17
C ASP A 54 -6.36 -11.99 -7.39
N ASP A 55 -6.66 -13.26 -7.68
CA ASP A 55 -7.49 -13.72 -8.80
C ASP A 55 -8.91 -13.14 -8.81
N ILE A 56 -9.40 -12.69 -7.65
CA ILE A 56 -10.72 -12.08 -7.46
C ILE A 56 -10.62 -10.58 -7.12
N GLN A 57 -9.53 -9.93 -7.53
CA GLN A 57 -9.32 -8.47 -7.44
C GLN A 57 -9.26 -7.92 -6.02
N ARG A 58 -8.84 -8.70 -5.02
CA ARG A 58 -8.61 -8.22 -3.66
C ARG A 58 -7.15 -7.76 -3.50
N PRO A 59 -6.92 -6.60 -2.88
CA PRO A 59 -5.57 -6.06 -2.75
C PRO A 59 -4.69 -6.93 -1.84
N ILE A 60 -3.44 -7.10 -2.27
CA ILE A 60 -2.36 -7.72 -1.52
C ILE A 60 -1.49 -6.59 -0.98
N TYR A 61 -1.23 -6.60 0.32
CA TYR A 61 -0.46 -5.58 0.99
C TYR A 61 0.88 -6.13 1.51
N ILE A 62 1.91 -5.30 1.45
CA ILE A 62 3.20 -5.52 2.12
C ILE A 62 3.43 -4.43 3.15
N ASN A 63 4.07 -4.74 4.26
CA ASN A 63 4.62 -3.73 5.16
C ASN A 63 6.08 -3.45 4.79
N SER A 64 6.32 -2.35 4.09
CA SER A 64 7.65 -1.92 3.62
C SER A 64 8.67 -1.74 4.74
N GLU A 65 8.22 -1.35 5.94
CA GLU A 65 9.09 -1.17 7.12
C GLU A 65 9.57 -2.50 7.73
N SER A 66 8.91 -3.61 7.37
CA SER A 66 9.24 -4.95 7.89
C SER A 66 10.13 -5.76 6.94
N VAL A 67 10.50 -5.19 5.79
CA VAL A 67 11.32 -5.88 4.80
C VAL A 67 12.72 -6.09 5.36
N TYR A 68 13.23 -7.32 5.27
CA TYR A 68 14.60 -7.65 5.64
C TYR A 68 15.26 -8.53 4.59
N ILE A 69 16.60 -8.41 4.51
CA ILE A 69 17.43 -9.07 3.51
C ILE A 69 18.54 -9.86 4.23
N LYS A 70 18.68 -11.14 3.89
CA LYS A 70 19.75 -12.01 4.38
C LYS A 70 20.24 -12.94 3.27
N GLY A 71 21.31 -12.54 2.58
CA GLY A 71 21.82 -13.27 1.42
C GLY A 71 20.75 -13.39 0.35
N ASN A 72 20.41 -14.62 -0.05
CA ASN A 72 19.34 -14.86 -1.03
C ASN A 72 17.91 -14.84 -0.44
N LEU A 73 17.78 -14.74 0.88
CA LEU A 73 16.49 -14.74 1.56
C LEU A 73 16.00 -13.32 1.79
N ARG A 74 14.77 -13.05 1.35
CA ARG A 74 14.08 -11.79 1.62
C ARG A 74 12.79 -12.11 2.34
N GLY A 75 12.38 -11.27 3.28
CA GLY A 75 11.12 -11.46 3.99
C GLY A 75 10.47 -10.14 4.35
N ALA A 76 9.16 -10.18 4.50
CA ALA A 76 8.33 -9.04 4.89
C ALA A 76 7.03 -9.51 5.52
N GLU A 77 6.43 -8.68 6.36
CA GLU A 77 5.04 -8.86 6.73
C GLU A 77 4.14 -8.53 5.53
N ILE A 78 3.17 -9.41 5.30
CA ILE A 78 2.17 -9.28 4.25
C ILE A 78 0.78 -9.32 4.86
N ARG A 79 -0.20 -8.85 4.08
CA ARG A 79 -1.61 -9.04 4.36
C ARG A 79 -2.37 -9.28 3.06
N SER A 80 -3.12 -10.36 3.00
CA SER A 80 -4.11 -10.60 1.94
C SER A 80 -5.41 -11.12 2.55
N ALA A 81 -6.51 -11.08 1.78
CA ALA A 81 -7.79 -11.61 2.23
C ALA A 81 -7.72 -13.12 2.52
N THR A 82 -6.95 -13.86 1.72
CA THR A 82 -6.84 -15.32 1.80
C THR A 82 -5.90 -15.78 2.92
N ILE A 83 -4.78 -15.06 3.14
CA ILE A 83 -3.73 -15.47 4.09
C ILE A 83 -3.94 -14.82 5.47
N GLY A 84 -4.59 -13.65 5.53
CA GLY A 84 -4.56 -12.79 6.70
C GLY A 84 -3.20 -12.08 6.82
N ARG A 85 -2.84 -11.65 8.03
CA ARG A 85 -1.50 -11.09 8.31
C ARG A 85 -0.51 -12.22 8.55
N ALA A 86 0.63 -12.19 7.86
CA ALA A 86 1.64 -13.22 7.97
C ALA A 86 3.03 -12.66 7.69
N LEU A 87 4.06 -13.36 8.15
CA LEU A 87 5.42 -13.14 7.68
C LEU A 87 5.66 -14.03 6.46
N PHE A 88 5.96 -13.42 5.32
CA PHE A 88 6.33 -14.12 4.08
C PHE A 88 7.85 -14.05 3.91
N VAL A 89 8.48 -15.18 3.59
CA VAL A 89 9.93 -15.26 3.40
C VAL A 89 10.22 -16.10 2.17
N VAL A 90 11.02 -15.58 1.24
CA VAL A 90 11.32 -16.21 -0.04
C VAL A 90 12.82 -16.25 -0.29
N ASN A 91 13.29 -17.32 -0.91
CA ASN A 91 14.61 -17.39 -1.52
C ASN A 91 14.53 -16.93 -2.97
N CYS A 92 15.05 -15.73 -3.28
CA CYS A 92 14.94 -15.16 -4.63
C CYS A 92 15.76 -15.90 -5.69
N SER A 93 16.63 -16.85 -5.31
CA SER A 93 17.35 -17.69 -6.27
C SER A 93 16.54 -18.93 -6.68
N THR A 94 15.64 -19.41 -5.82
CA THR A 94 14.91 -20.67 -6.04
C THR A 94 13.39 -20.48 -6.08
N ASN A 95 12.88 -19.30 -5.74
CA ASN A 95 11.46 -19.00 -5.54
C ASN A 95 10.74 -19.89 -4.50
N ASN A 96 11.50 -20.64 -3.71
CA ASN A 96 10.95 -21.37 -2.57
C ASN A 96 10.64 -20.37 -1.44
N TYR A 97 9.45 -20.50 -0.85
CA TYR A 97 9.01 -19.60 0.22
C TYR A 97 8.45 -20.37 1.42
N TYR A 98 8.34 -19.65 2.53
CA TYR A 98 7.44 -20.02 3.60
C TYR A 98 6.61 -18.83 4.08
N ILE A 99 5.40 -19.12 4.54
CA ILE A 99 4.50 -18.19 5.21
C ILE A 99 4.39 -18.63 6.66
N GLN A 100 4.69 -17.73 7.58
CA GLN A 100 4.48 -17.91 9.00
C GLN A 100 3.29 -17.08 9.45
N THR A 101 2.24 -17.76 9.89
CA THR A 101 1.08 -17.16 10.56
C THR A 101 1.11 -17.50 12.05
N ASN A 102 0.18 -16.94 12.82
CA ASN A 102 -0.05 -17.37 14.21
C ASN A 102 -0.53 -18.82 14.31
N ARG A 103 -0.99 -19.43 13.21
CA ARG A 103 -1.47 -20.83 13.16
C ARG A 103 -0.36 -21.82 12.80
N GLY A 104 0.79 -21.34 12.34
CA GLY A 104 1.91 -22.19 11.96
C GLY A 104 2.64 -21.73 10.70
N LYS A 105 3.57 -22.57 10.27
CA LYS A 105 4.43 -22.38 9.09
C LYS A 105 3.94 -23.23 7.92
N THR A 106 3.82 -22.64 6.75
CA THR A 106 3.52 -23.34 5.49
C THR A 106 4.60 -23.01 4.46
N THR A 107 5.14 -24.02 3.79
CA THR A 107 6.15 -23.86 2.73
C THR A 107 5.52 -24.05 1.36
N GLY A 108 6.08 -23.42 0.32
CA GLY A 108 5.62 -23.58 -1.05
C GLY A 108 6.60 -23.04 -2.08
N TYR A 109 6.16 -23.02 -3.34
CA TYR A 109 6.88 -22.44 -4.46
C TYR A 109 6.10 -21.25 -5.03
N ALA A 110 6.76 -20.09 -5.17
CA ALA A 110 6.15 -18.85 -5.61
C ALA A 110 6.05 -18.82 -7.15
N ALA A 111 5.04 -19.51 -7.69
CA ALA A 111 4.80 -19.52 -9.13
C ALA A 111 4.31 -18.14 -9.63
N PRO A 112 4.77 -17.66 -10.79
CA PRO A 112 4.27 -16.43 -11.40
C PRO A 112 2.74 -16.41 -11.53
N GLY A 113 2.12 -15.27 -11.28
CA GLY A 113 0.66 -15.11 -11.33
C GLY A 113 -0.11 -15.60 -10.11
N THR A 114 0.54 -16.27 -9.15
CA THR A 114 -0.06 -16.58 -7.85
C THR A 114 0.15 -15.44 -6.85
N VAL A 115 -0.64 -15.39 -5.77
CA VAL A 115 -0.43 -14.43 -4.67
C VAL A 115 1.01 -14.48 -4.14
N ALA A 116 1.55 -15.69 -3.93
CA ALA A 116 2.94 -15.87 -3.50
C ALA A 116 3.94 -15.38 -4.56
N GLY A 117 3.65 -15.57 -5.85
CA GLY A 117 4.44 -15.06 -6.96
C GLY A 117 4.47 -13.53 -7.02
N VAL A 118 3.33 -12.87 -6.84
CA VAL A 118 3.24 -11.40 -6.77
C VAL A 118 4.08 -10.85 -5.62
N ILE A 119 3.95 -11.44 -4.43
CA ILE A 119 4.75 -11.05 -3.26
C ILE A 119 6.23 -11.29 -3.50
N ALA A 120 6.59 -12.45 -4.06
CA ALA A 120 7.97 -12.79 -4.34
C ALA A 120 8.61 -11.83 -5.36
N ALA A 121 7.89 -11.52 -6.44
CA ALA A 121 8.34 -10.55 -7.45
C ALA A 121 8.60 -9.18 -6.81
N GLU A 122 7.63 -8.67 -6.05
CA GLU A 122 7.76 -7.40 -5.35
C GLU A 122 9.01 -7.37 -4.46
N ILE A 123 9.16 -8.34 -3.57
CA ILE A 123 10.23 -8.33 -2.57
C ILE A 123 11.60 -8.59 -3.23
N CYS A 124 11.67 -9.47 -4.23
CA CYS A 124 12.94 -9.83 -4.86
C CYS A 124 13.41 -8.81 -5.91
N GLU A 125 12.50 -8.07 -6.55
CA GLU A 125 12.84 -7.12 -7.60
C GLU A 125 13.00 -5.71 -7.06
N ASN A 126 12.14 -5.27 -6.12
CA ASN A 126 12.11 -3.89 -5.65
C ASN A 126 12.93 -3.62 -4.37
N TYR A 127 13.26 -4.67 -3.59
CA TYR A 127 14.01 -4.53 -2.32
C TYR A 127 15.35 -5.28 -2.36
N ARG A 128 16.31 -4.72 -3.10
CA ARG A 128 17.66 -5.28 -3.32
C ARG A 128 18.69 -4.84 -2.30
#